data_AF-D6Y317-F1
#
_entry.id   AF-D6Y317-F1
#
_cell.length_a   1.000
_cell.length_b   1.000
_cell.length_c   1.000
_cell.angle_alpha   90.00
_cell.angle_beta   90.00
_cell.angle_gamma   90.00
#
_symmetry.space_group_name_H-M   'P 1'
#
loop_
_entity.id
_entity.type
_entity.pdbx_description
1 polymer ?
#
loop_
_entity_poly.entity_id
_entity_poly.type
_entity_poly.pdbx_seq_one_letter_code
_entity_poly.pdbx_strand_id
1 'polypeptide(L)'
;MSDYIAGTRIEALDFPPAVSASNNTQIDNFASANYSPGNPEVSVTFIAPTSGRVWVIIGGGIGNSSGADRIFLSPEIRLNNSAGSVIVSPSAPAHGFGSFKGAASFHYGSRRTLVTGLIPGQTISPE
;
A
#
# COMPACT_ATOMS: atom_id res chain seq x y z
N MET A 1 -16.45 -29.06 1.60
CA MET A 1 -15.98 -27.99 0.68
C MET A 1 -17.06 -27.89 -0.38
N SER A 2 -17.95 -26.89 -0.31
CA SER A 2 -19.09 -26.82 -1.23
C SER A 2 -18.63 -26.35 -2.59
N ASP A 3 -18.95 -27.11 -3.64
CA ASP A 3 -18.70 -26.72 -5.03
C ASP A 3 -19.45 -25.43 -5.36
N TYR A 4 -18.73 -24.45 -5.90
CA TYR A 4 -19.32 -23.23 -6.43
C TYR A 4 -19.93 -23.51 -7.81
N ILE A 5 -21.19 -23.09 -8.01
CA ILE A 5 -21.87 -23.21 -9.30
C ILE A 5 -21.24 -22.20 -10.28
N ALA A 6 -20.87 -22.69 -11.46
CA ALA A 6 -20.30 -21.89 -12.53
C ALA A 6 -21.18 -20.67 -12.85
N GLY A 7 -20.57 -19.48 -12.93
CA GLY A 7 -21.26 -18.21 -13.24
C GLY A 7 -21.68 -17.37 -12.03
N THR A 8 -21.37 -17.80 -10.80
CA THR A 8 -21.54 -16.93 -9.62
C THR A 8 -20.42 -15.88 -9.54
N ARG A 9 -20.80 -14.60 -9.52
CA ARG A 9 -19.86 -13.49 -9.24
C ARG A 9 -19.57 -13.50 -7.74
N ILE A 10 -18.40 -14.00 -7.36
CA ILE A 10 -17.96 -14.06 -5.96
C ILE A 10 -17.38 -12.69 -5.57
N GLU A 11 -18.17 -11.84 -4.93
CA GLU A 11 -17.66 -10.59 -4.30
C GLU A 11 -17.83 -10.56 -2.77
N ALA A 12 -18.36 -11.63 -2.16
CA ALA A 12 -18.81 -11.62 -0.76
C ALA A 12 -18.24 -12.73 0.14
N LEU A 13 -17.27 -13.52 -0.36
CA LEU A 13 -16.58 -14.58 0.41
C LEU A 13 -15.07 -14.35 0.52
N ASP A 14 -14.57 -13.16 0.18
CA ASP A 14 -13.16 -12.81 0.37
C ASP A 14 -12.92 -12.70 1.88
N PHE A 15 -12.47 -13.81 2.46
CA PHE A 15 -12.10 -13.91 3.85
C PHE A 15 -10.58 -13.87 3.94
N PRO A 16 -10.01 -12.90 4.66
CA PRO A 16 -10.69 -11.88 5.48
C PRO A 16 -11.15 -10.63 4.70
N PRO A 17 -12.04 -9.80 5.29
CA PRO A 17 -12.51 -8.56 4.68
C PRO A 17 -11.37 -7.58 4.37
N ALA A 18 -11.61 -6.71 3.39
CA ALA A 18 -10.70 -5.63 3.06
C ALA A 18 -10.51 -4.69 4.26
N VAL A 19 -9.27 -4.26 4.49
CA VAL A 19 -8.89 -3.32 5.54
C VAL A 19 -8.33 -2.04 4.92
N SER A 20 -8.53 -0.92 5.58
CA SER A 20 -8.04 0.39 5.13
C SER A 20 -7.68 1.26 6.32
N ALA A 21 -6.62 2.04 6.18
CA ALA A 21 -6.24 3.11 7.09
C ALA A 21 -5.87 4.34 6.27
N SER A 22 -6.01 5.52 6.87
CA SER A 22 -5.65 6.78 6.23
C SER A 22 -5.23 7.78 7.29
N ASN A 23 -4.33 8.69 6.92
CA ASN A 23 -3.95 9.82 7.72
C ASN A 23 -3.92 11.08 6.84
N ASN A 24 -4.25 12.23 7.43
CA ASN A 24 -4.32 13.52 6.75
C ASN A 24 -3.32 14.55 7.29
N THR A 25 -2.38 14.14 8.14
CA THR A 25 -1.27 14.98 8.58
C THR A 25 -0.41 15.32 7.37
N GLN A 26 -0.29 16.61 7.09
CA GLN A 26 0.61 17.10 6.06
C GLN A 26 2.06 16.97 6.52
N ILE A 27 2.90 16.38 5.66
CA ILE A 27 4.35 16.30 5.88
C ILE A 27 4.99 17.35 4.98
N ASP A 28 5.57 18.38 5.59
CA ASP A 28 6.26 19.46 4.89
C ASP A 28 7.77 19.22 4.80
N ASN A 29 8.37 19.68 3.70
CA ASN A 29 9.83 19.69 3.49
C ASN A 29 10.49 18.30 3.66
N PHE A 30 9.84 17.24 3.19
CA PHE A 30 10.41 15.89 3.20
C PHE A 30 11.68 15.84 2.33
N ALA A 31 12.84 15.79 2.97
CA ALA A 31 14.15 15.80 2.32
C ALA A 31 14.89 14.48 2.63
N SER A 32 14.59 13.44 1.87
CA SER A 32 15.30 12.15 1.94
C SER A 32 15.48 11.56 0.54
N ALA A 33 16.66 11.02 0.28
CA ALA A 33 16.93 10.19 -0.90
C ALA A 33 16.56 8.71 -0.68
N ASN A 34 16.32 8.32 0.57
CA ASN A 34 15.97 6.96 0.97
C ASN A 34 14.49 6.85 1.35
N TYR A 35 13.98 5.62 1.32
CA TYR A 35 12.67 5.32 1.92
C TYR A 35 12.66 5.72 3.39
N SER A 36 11.59 6.37 3.82
CA SER A 36 11.29 6.66 5.22
C SER A 36 9.84 6.27 5.47
N PRO A 37 9.54 5.62 6.60
CA PRO A 37 8.16 5.47 7.05
C PRO A 37 7.46 6.82 7.19
N GLY A 38 6.14 6.82 7.05
CA GLY A 38 5.31 7.99 7.31
C GLY A 38 5.41 8.44 8.77
N ASN A 39 5.16 9.73 9.03
CA ASN A 39 5.07 10.27 10.38
C ASN A 39 3.85 11.20 10.50
N PRO A 40 2.73 10.73 11.08
CA PRO A 40 2.52 9.40 11.63
C PRO A 40 2.47 8.31 10.55
N GLU A 41 2.86 7.10 10.94
CA GLU A 41 2.81 5.93 10.06
C GLU A 41 1.35 5.52 9.79
N VAL A 42 1.07 5.08 8.56
CA VAL A 42 -0.24 4.54 8.17
C VAL A 42 -0.05 3.09 7.77
N SER A 43 -0.43 2.18 8.66
CA SER A 43 -0.39 0.75 8.39
C SER A 43 -1.75 0.11 8.56
N VAL A 44 -1.94 -1.01 7.85
CA VAL A 44 -3.11 -1.89 8.03
C VAL A 44 -2.62 -3.26 8.45
N THR A 45 -3.49 -4.05 9.10
CA THR A 45 -3.18 -5.45 9.42
C THR A 45 -4.28 -6.33 8.89
N PHE A 46 -3.92 -7.38 8.16
CA PHE A 46 -4.86 -8.34 7.62
C PHE A 46 -4.31 -9.76 7.71
N ILE A 47 -5.20 -10.74 7.53
CA ILE A 47 -4.84 -12.16 7.45
C ILE A 47 -4.76 -12.53 5.97
N ALA A 48 -3.70 -13.21 5.55
CA ALA A 48 -3.58 -13.65 4.16
C ALA A 48 -4.75 -14.59 3.79
N PRO A 49 -5.49 -14.31 2.69
CA PRO A 49 -6.62 -15.13 2.28
C PRO A 49 -6.15 -16.50 1.78
N THR A 50 -7.09 -17.44 1.65
CA THR A 50 -6.82 -18.80 1.15
C THR A 50 -6.26 -18.84 -0.26
N SER A 51 -6.50 -17.80 -1.06
CA SER A 51 -5.92 -17.64 -2.40
C SER A 51 -4.42 -17.34 -2.38
N GLY A 52 -3.87 -16.90 -1.23
CA GLY A 52 -2.49 -16.42 -1.10
C GLY A 52 -2.22 -15.14 -1.91
N ARG A 53 -3.27 -14.40 -2.28
CA ARG A 53 -3.20 -13.21 -3.13
C ARG A 53 -4.05 -12.09 -2.58
N VAL A 54 -3.52 -10.87 -2.60
CA VAL A 54 -4.25 -9.66 -2.19
C VAL A 54 -3.96 -8.50 -3.12
N TRP A 55 -4.95 -7.64 -3.28
CA TRP A 55 -4.74 -6.33 -3.88
C TRP A 55 -4.36 -5.33 -2.80
N VAL A 56 -3.23 -4.66 -2.98
CA VAL A 56 -2.81 -3.52 -2.16
C VAL A 56 -3.00 -2.26 -2.99
N ILE A 57 -3.77 -1.33 -2.44
CA ILE A 57 -4.00 -0.02 -3.05
C ILE A 57 -3.40 1.01 -2.13
N ILE A 58 -2.46 1.79 -2.65
CA ILE A 58 -1.97 2.98 -1.97
C ILE A 58 -2.41 4.22 -2.73
N GLY A 59 -2.65 5.31 -2.02
CA GLY A 59 -3.05 6.56 -2.62
C GLY A 59 -2.90 7.70 -1.62
N GLY A 60 -2.83 8.91 -2.15
CA GLY A 60 -2.68 10.11 -1.33
C GLY A 60 -2.49 11.37 -2.15
N GLY A 61 -2.43 12.50 -1.45
CA GLY A 61 -2.00 13.77 -1.99
C GLY A 61 -0.51 13.98 -1.72
N ILE A 62 0.25 14.31 -2.76
CA ILE A 62 1.68 14.61 -2.67
C ILE A 62 1.87 16.09 -3.01
N GLY A 63 2.23 16.89 -2.02
CA GLY A 63 2.54 18.31 -2.20
C GLY A 63 4.04 18.55 -2.29
N ASN A 64 4.49 19.31 -3.30
CA ASN A 64 5.80 19.92 -3.29
C ASN A 64 5.63 21.45 -3.46
N SER A 65 6.13 22.21 -2.50
CA SER A 65 6.03 23.68 -2.48
C SER A 65 6.99 24.37 -3.47
N SER A 66 8.06 23.71 -3.91
CA SER A 66 9.07 24.29 -4.81
C SER A 66 9.00 23.80 -6.25
N GLY A 67 8.34 22.66 -6.51
CA GLY A 67 8.24 22.02 -7.83
C GLY A 67 9.56 21.46 -8.40
N ALA A 68 10.70 21.65 -7.74
CA ALA A 68 12.00 21.19 -8.23
C ALA A 68 12.18 19.67 -8.05
N ASP A 69 11.64 19.13 -6.96
CA ASP A 69 11.82 17.75 -6.53
C ASP A 69 10.58 16.87 -6.76
N ARG A 70 10.77 15.56 -6.80
CA ARG A 70 9.68 14.59 -6.82
C ARG A 70 9.61 13.89 -5.48
N ILE A 71 8.39 13.73 -4.99
CA ILE A 71 8.10 12.89 -3.84
C ILE A 71 7.39 11.66 -4.36
N PHE A 72 7.73 10.50 -3.79
CA PHE A 72 7.17 9.22 -4.15
C PHE A 72 6.49 8.60 -2.94
N LEU A 73 5.31 8.02 -3.16
CA LEU A 73 4.64 7.15 -2.21
C LEU A 73 4.80 5.71 -2.69
N SER A 74 5.23 4.82 -1.80
CA SER A 74 5.30 3.38 -2.06
C SER A 74 5.00 2.63 -0.77
N PRO A 75 4.28 1.51 -0.82
CA PRO A 75 4.13 0.66 0.34
C PRO A 75 5.41 -0.14 0.59
N GLU A 76 5.61 -0.53 1.84
CA GLU A 76 6.40 -1.67 2.27
C GLU A 76 5.44 -2.73 2.84
N ILE A 77 5.66 -4.02 2.60
CA ILE A 77 4.79 -5.07 3.14
C ILE A 77 5.59 -5.99 4.02
N ARG A 78 5.19 -6.11 5.28
CA ARG A 78 5.87 -6.88 6.32
C ARG A 78 5.01 -8.01 6.87
N LEU A 79 5.67 -8.98 7.48
CA LEU A 79 5.04 -10.07 8.21
C LEU A 79 4.71 -9.69 9.65
N ASN A 80 3.52 -10.04 10.12
CA ASN A 80 3.05 -9.95 11.51
C ASN A 80 2.91 -8.53 12.09
N ASN A 81 3.91 -7.65 11.93
CA ASN A 81 3.94 -6.28 12.46
C ASN A 81 5.08 -5.49 11.80
N SER A 82 5.25 -4.24 12.25
CA SER A 82 6.27 -3.30 11.75
C SER A 82 7.73 -3.72 11.96
N ALA A 83 7.99 -4.58 12.94
CA ALA A 83 9.31 -5.19 13.17
C ALA A 83 9.51 -6.49 12.36
N GLY A 84 8.53 -6.89 11.54
CA GLY A 84 8.57 -8.11 10.76
C GLY A 84 9.49 -8.08 9.55
N SER A 85 9.72 -9.27 8.99
CA SER A 85 10.44 -9.41 7.72
C SER A 85 9.67 -8.74 6.58
N VAL A 86 10.39 -7.98 5.76
CA VAL A 86 9.85 -7.38 4.54
C VAL A 86 9.65 -8.47 3.49
N ILE A 87 8.46 -8.53 2.92
CA ILE A 87 8.10 -9.41 1.80
C ILE A 87 8.09 -8.61 0.49
N VAL A 88 7.62 -7.37 0.55
CA VAL A 88 7.64 -6.43 -0.59
C VAL A 88 8.36 -5.16 -0.15
N SER A 89 9.53 -4.94 -0.74
CA SER A 89 10.31 -3.73 -0.50
C SER A 89 9.66 -2.51 -1.17
N PRO A 90 9.83 -1.31 -0.58
CA PRO A 90 9.32 -0.09 -1.17
C PRO A 90 10.01 0.18 -2.51
N SER A 91 9.18 0.43 -3.54
CA SER A 91 9.62 0.70 -4.90
C SER A 91 8.60 1.59 -5.62
N ALA A 92 8.96 2.86 -5.81
CA ALA A 92 8.13 3.80 -6.54
C ALA A 92 7.76 3.32 -7.97
N PRO A 93 8.67 2.73 -8.77
CA PRO A 93 8.33 2.23 -10.10
C PRO A 93 7.42 1.00 -10.09
N ALA A 94 7.58 0.10 -9.11
CA ALA A 94 6.88 -1.18 -9.10
C ALA A 94 5.53 -1.07 -8.37
N HIS A 95 5.54 -0.51 -7.17
CA HIS A 95 4.42 -0.56 -6.22
C HIS A 95 3.93 0.83 -5.79
N GLY A 96 4.62 1.88 -6.25
CA GLY A 96 4.36 3.26 -5.86
C GLY A 96 3.72 4.15 -6.93
N PHE A 97 3.56 5.41 -6.55
CA PHE A 97 3.32 6.53 -7.47
C PHE A 97 4.13 7.75 -7.02
N GLY A 98 4.33 8.71 -7.91
CA GLY A 98 5.10 9.92 -7.60
C GLY A 98 4.45 11.19 -8.11
N SER A 99 4.87 12.32 -7.53
CA SER A 99 4.50 13.63 -8.05
C SER A 99 5.13 13.89 -9.43
N PHE A 100 4.45 14.70 -10.24
CA PHE A 100 5.06 15.23 -11.46
C PHE A 100 6.14 16.25 -11.10
N LYS A 101 7.19 16.32 -11.92
CA LYS A 101 8.20 17.39 -11.79
C LYS A 101 7.51 18.73 -12.15
N GLY A 102 7.70 19.75 -11.33
CA GLY A 102 7.12 21.08 -11.55
C GLY A 102 5.70 21.28 -10.99
N ALA A 103 5.14 20.31 -10.25
CA ALA A 103 3.89 20.51 -9.54
C ALA A 103 4.10 21.50 -8.37
N ALA A 104 3.54 22.71 -8.48
CA ALA A 104 3.60 23.75 -7.44
C ALA A 104 2.48 23.61 -6.39
N SER A 105 1.77 22.48 -6.39
CA SER A 105 0.59 22.19 -5.56
C SER A 105 0.43 20.68 -5.39
N PHE A 106 -0.60 20.25 -4.66
CA PHE A 106 -0.87 18.84 -4.42
C PHE A 106 -1.18 18.07 -5.71
N HIS A 107 -0.53 16.92 -5.86
CA HIS A 107 -0.85 15.91 -6.86
C HIS A 107 -1.49 14.70 -6.17
N TYR A 108 -2.71 14.35 -6.58
CA TYR A 108 -3.42 13.19 -6.04
C TYR A 108 -3.31 12.01 -7.00
N GLY A 109 -3.01 10.84 -6.45
CA GLY A 109 -2.89 9.63 -7.23
C GLY A 109 -3.09 8.38 -6.38
N SER A 110 -3.22 7.26 -7.07
CA SER A 110 -3.22 5.94 -6.44
C SER A 110 -2.55 4.91 -7.36
N ARG A 111 -2.07 3.84 -6.74
CA ARG A 111 -1.45 2.70 -7.41
C ARG A 111 -2.02 1.43 -6.79
N ARG A 112 -2.39 0.49 -7.65
CA ARG A 112 -2.83 -0.85 -7.24
C ARG A 112 -1.75 -1.87 -7.60
N THR A 113 -1.40 -2.72 -6.64
CA THR A 113 -0.40 -3.77 -6.76
C THR A 113 -1.02 -5.11 -6.37
N LEU A 114 -0.82 -6.15 -7.19
CA LEU A 114 -1.16 -7.52 -6.82
C LEU A 114 0.02 -8.13 -6.06
N VAL A 115 -0.24 -8.57 -4.83
CA VAL A 115 0.72 -9.33 -4.03
C VAL A 115 0.31 -10.78 -4.07
N THR A 116 1.26 -11.68 -4.33
CA THR A 116 1.01 -13.11 -4.50
C THR A 116 2.00 -13.94 -3.70
N GLY A 117 1.66 -15.20 -3.42
CA GLY A 117 2.55 -16.12 -2.71
C GLY A 117 2.49 -15.95 -1.19
N LEU A 118 1.44 -15.31 -0.68
CA LEU A 118 1.19 -15.23 0.76
C LEU A 118 0.74 -16.59 1.28
N ILE A 119 1.21 -16.97 2.48
CA ILE A 119 0.79 -18.20 3.13
C ILE A 119 -0.60 -17.96 3.75
N PRO A 120 -1.64 -18.74 3.38
CA PRO A 120 -2.97 -18.59 3.95
C PRO A 120 -2.97 -18.59 5.48
N GLY A 121 -3.72 -17.66 6.08
CA GLY A 121 -3.83 -17.55 7.55
C GLY A 121 -2.69 -16.77 8.22
N GLN A 122 -1.67 -16.35 7.47
CA GLN A 122 -0.57 -15.55 8.01
C GLN A 122 -0.97 -14.08 8.20
N THR A 123 -0.59 -13.49 9.34
CA THR A 123 -0.81 -12.05 9.58
C THR A 123 0.20 -11.21 8.78
N ILE A 124 -0.30 -10.23 8.05
CA ILE A 124 0.48 -9.32 7.19
C ILE A 124 0.17 -7.88 7.59
N SER A 125 1.20 -7.02 7.60
CA SER A 125 1.06 -5.59 7.85
C SER A 125 1.77 -4.78 6.76
N PRO A 126 1.02 -4.10 5.87
CA PRO A 126 1.55 -3.08 4.97
C PRO A 126 1.78 -1.76 5.71
N GLU A 127 2.88 -1.09 5.38
CA GLU A 127 3.29 0.26 5.81
C GLU A 127 3.45 1.19 4.62
#